data_AF-A0A7J5WS58-F1
#
_entry.id   AF-A0A7J5WS58-F1
#
_cell.length_a   1.000
_cell.length_b   1.000
_cell.length_c   1.000
_cell.angle_alpha   90.00
_cell.angle_beta   90.00
_cell.angle_gamma   90.00
#
_symmetry.space_group_name_H-M   'P 1'
#
loop_
_entity.id
_entity.type
_entity.pdbx_description
1 polymer ?
#
loop_
_entity_poly.entity_id
_entity_poly.type
_entity_poly.pdbx_seq_one_letter_code
_entity_poly.pdbx_strand_id
1 'polypeptide(L)'
;MSNKIWVLTYTIGTNEGRKSRRLICDTKEQAIMQQTVLGGDLVEYFSKPEAFKVNWPEGMDINGALASLREMQSNPKTWSDFQCLRAEPEVKVDPFTNIRAQHAEWSDRQFGNVGPVGPLKHLAKEAIEAAEAPDDISEFGDILMLVWDATRRAGFSDEQLAEAVAEKLERNKRRAWGEVKDGEPCHHVKN
;
A
#
# COMPACT_ATOMS: atom_id res chain seq x y z
N MET A 1 -14.58 -21.84 -5.01
CA MET A 1 -15.78 -21.13 -5.53
C MET A 1 -15.28 -20.08 -6.51
N SER A 2 -15.97 -19.86 -7.64
CA SER A 2 -15.51 -18.92 -8.67
C SER A 2 -15.37 -17.51 -8.06
N ASN A 3 -14.19 -16.90 -8.18
CA ASN A 3 -13.95 -15.51 -7.74
C ASN A 3 -14.57 -14.50 -8.72
N LYS A 4 -15.69 -14.82 -9.35
CA LYS A 4 -16.32 -13.99 -10.37
C LYS A 4 -17.73 -13.66 -9.92
N ILE A 5 -18.05 -12.38 -9.88
CA ILE A 5 -19.40 -11.86 -9.65
C ILE A 5 -19.84 -11.08 -10.88
N TRP A 6 -21.15 -11.03 -11.09
CA TRP A 6 -21.75 -10.38 -12.23
C TRP A 6 -22.57 -9.21 -11.72
N VAL A 7 -22.23 -7.99 -12.16
CA VAL A 7 -22.90 -6.77 -11.69
C VAL A 7 -23.72 -6.19 -12.84
N LEU A 8 -25.03 -6.15 -12.66
CA LEU A 8 -25.99 -5.53 -13.58
C LEU A 8 -26.29 -4.10 -13.10
N THR A 9 -26.05 -3.11 -13.96
CA THR A 9 -26.44 -1.72 -13.70
C THR A 9 -27.67 -1.39 -14.54
N TYR A 10 -28.78 -1.06 -13.87
CA TYR A 10 -30.07 -0.77 -14.52
C TYR A 10 -30.67 0.52 -13.96
N THR A 11 -31.59 1.13 -14.71
CA THR A 11 -32.21 2.40 -14.33
C THR A 11 -33.67 2.18 -14.00
N ILE A 12 -34.11 2.72 -12.85
CA ILE A 12 -35.51 2.70 -12.42
C ILE A 12 -36.06 4.12 -12.30
N GLY A 13 -37.36 4.28 -12.56
CA GLY A 13 -38.08 5.55 -12.40
C GLY A 13 -38.61 6.13 -13.71
N THR A 14 -39.60 7.01 -13.60
CA THR A 14 -40.16 7.76 -14.74
C THR A 14 -39.25 8.95 -15.10
N ASN A 15 -39.50 9.57 -16.26
CA ASN A 15 -38.56 10.42 -17.01
C ASN A 15 -37.79 11.48 -16.18
N GLU A 16 -38.37 12.07 -15.14
CA GLU A 16 -37.73 13.11 -14.33
C GLU A 16 -37.01 12.60 -13.05
N GLY A 17 -37.11 11.31 -12.73
CA GLY A 17 -36.62 10.73 -11.47
C GLY A 17 -35.76 9.47 -11.62
N ARG A 18 -35.11 9.29 -12.79
CA ARG A 18 -34.32 8.09 -13.08
C ARG A 18 -33.15 7.93 -12.10
N LYS A 19 -33.13 6.79 -11.39
CA LYS A 19 -32.04 6.41 -10.49
C LYS A 19 -31.35 5.15 -11.01
N SER A 20 -30.03 5.20 -11.07
CA SER A 20 -29.22 4.02 -11.33
C SER A 20 -29.19 3.11 -10.10
N ARG A 21 -29.30 1.79 -10.34
CA ARG A 21 -29.23 0.73 -9.36
C ARG A 21 -28.28 -0.35 -9.85
N ARG A 22 -27.65 -1.05 -8.89
CA ARG A 22 -26.75 -2.17 -9.15
C ARG A 22 -27.30 -3.42 -8.48
N LEU A 23 -27.33 -4.51 -9.22
CA LEU A 23 -27.66 -5.85 -8.75
C LEU A 23 -26.42 -6.74 -8.91
N ILE A 24 -26.06 -7.49 -7.87
CA ILE A 24 -24.92 -8.41 -7.88
C ILE A 24 -25.47 -9.83 -7.95
N CYS A 25 -24.94 -10.63 -8.88
CA CYS A 25 -25.31 -12.02 -9.09
C CYS A 25 -24.06 -12.91 -8.97
N ASP A 26 -24.21 -14.06 -8.34
CA ASP A 26 -23.10 -15.01 -8.11
C ASP A 26 -22.80 -15.86 -9.36
N THR A 27 -23.75 -15.96 -10.28
CA THR A 27 -23.63 -16.72 -11.52
C THR A 27 -23.98 -15.88 -12.74
N LYS A 28 -23.38 -16.22 -13.89
CA LYS A 28 -23.63 -15.54 -15.15
C LYS A 28 -25.07 -15.73 -15.60
N GLU A 29 -25.60 -16.93 -15.43
CA GLU A 29 -26.94 -17.32 -15.84
C GLU A 29 -28.01 -16.50 -15.11
N GLN A 30 -27.85 -16.31 -13.80
CA GLN A 30 -28.73 -15.44 -13.01
C GLN A 30 -28.64 -13.99 -13.48
N ALA A 31 -27.44 -13.49 -13.77
CA ALA A 31 -27.26 -12.11 -14.18
C ALA A 31 -27.88 -11.83 -15.56
N ILE A 32 -27.75 -12.76 -16.50
CA ILE A 32 -28.42 -12.70 -17.81
C ILE A 32 -29.94 -12.71 -17.63
N MET A 33 -30.47 -13.59 -16.78
CA MET A 33 -31.91 -13.65 -16.50
C MET A 33 -32.45 -12.35 -15.89
N GLN A 34 -31.66 -11.67 -15.06
CA GLN A 34 -32.05 -10.37 -14.49
C GLN A 34 -31.92 -9.24 -15.52
N GLN A 35 -30.92 -9.31 -16.40
CA GLN A 35 -30.74 -8.35 -17.48
C GLN A 35 -31.89 -8.38 -18.49
N THR A 36 -32.43 -9.56 -18.82
CA THR A 36 -33.58 -9.65 -19.74
C THR A 36 -34.84 -9.01 -19.16
N VAL A 37 -34.98 -8.98 -17.84
CA VAL A 37 -36.13 -8.37 -17.14
C VAL A 37 -35.93 -6.87 -16.92
N LEU A 38 -34.74 -6.46 -16.48
CA LEU A 38 -34.47 -5.09 -16.02
C LEU A 38 -33.81 -4.20 -17.08
N GLY A 39 -33.25 -4.78 -18.14
CA GLY A 39 -32.37 -4.11 -19.08
C GLY A 39 -31.07 -3.62 -18.44
N GLY A 40 -30.28 -2.87 -19.21
CA GLY A 40 -29.04 -2.24 -18.72
C GLY A 40 -27.77 -3.05 -18.99
N ASP A 41 -26.68 -2.61 -18.36
CA ASP A 41 -25.33 -3.06 -18.67
C ASP A 41 -24.86 -4.11 -17.67
N LEU A 42 -24.43 -5.26 -18.19
CA LEU A 42 -23.93 -6.38 -17.41
C LEU A 42 -22.40 -6.46 -17.54
N VAL A 43 -21.70 -6.43 -16.40
CA VAL A 43 -20.23 -6.48 -16.35
C VAL A 43 -19.77 -7.62 -15.44
N GLU A 44 -18.82 -8.41 -15.93
CA GLU A 44 -18.11 -9.43 -15.15
C GLU A 44 -17.03 -8.77 -14.30
N TYR A 45 -17.05 -9.02 -13.00
CA TYR A 45 -16.04 -8.58 -12.04
C TYR A 45 -15.38 -9.79 -11.38
N PHE A 46 -14.10 -9.64 -11.04
CA PHE A 46 -13.45 -10.56 -10.12
C PHE A 46 -13.75 -10.12 -8.69
N SER A 47 -14.42 -10.96 -7.90
CA SER A 47 -14.49 -10.77 -6.46
C SER A 47 -13.08 -10.96 -5.90
N LYS A 48 -12.42 -9.89 -5.49
CA LYS A 48 -11.29 -10.00 -4.57
C LYS A 48 -11.88 -10.33 -3.20
N PRO A 49 -11.69 -11.53 -2.64
CA PRO A 49 -12.22 -11.88 -1.33
C PRO A 49 -11.26 -11.39 -0.23
N GLU A 50 -10.73 -10.19 -0.38
CA GLU A 50 -10.14 -9.47 0.74
C GLU A 50 -11.24 -8.58 1.30
N ALA A 51 -12.37 -9.21 1.66
CA ALA A 51 -13.16 -8.67 2.76
C ALA A 51 -12.16 -8.57 3.91
N PHE A 52 -11.85 -7.34 4.30
CA PHE A 52 -10.93 -7.02 5.39
C PHE A 52 -11.24 -7.98 6.54
N LYS A 53 -10.35 -8.93 6.82
CA LYS A 53 -10.49 -9.81 7.99
C LYS A 53 -10.27 -8.91 9.20
N VAL A 54 -11.33 -8.28 9.67
CA VAL A 54 -11.30 -7.55 10.93
C VAL A 54 -11.27 -8.61 12.03
N ASN A 55 -10.10 -8.77 12.66
CA ASN A 55 -9.98 -9.56 13.87
C ASN A 55 -10.61 -8.75 15.00
N TRP A 56 -11.89 -9.01 15.27
CA TRP A 56 -12.55 -8.45 16.44
C TRP A 56 -12.00 -9.10 17.72
N PRO A 57 -11.78 -8.34 18.80
CA PRO A 57 -11.43 -8.91 20.10
C PRO A 57 -12.47 -9.95 20.53
N GLU A 58 -12.01 -11.10 21.06
CA GLU A 58 -12.91 -12.10 21.65
C GLU A 58 -13.73 -11.48 22.79
N GLY A 59 -15.05 -11.67 22.74
CA GLY A 59 -16.00 -11.13 23.74
C GLY A 59 -16.55 -9.74 23.46
N MET A 60 -16.20 -9.10 22.33
CA MET A 60 -16.78 -7.82 21.93
C MET A 60 -18.24 -7.97 21.46
N ASP A 61 -19.17 -7.19 22.03
CA ASP A 61 -20.56 -7.11 21.55
C ASP A 61 -20.65 -6.23 20.31
N ILE A 62 -20.57 -6.88 19.16
CA ILE A 62 -20.63 -6.24 17.84
C ILE A 62 -21.98 -5.56 17.61
N ASN A 63 -23.08 -6.15 18.08
CA ASN A 63 -24.41 -5.58 17.86
C ASN A 63 -24.62 -4.31 18.69
N GLY A 64 -24.16 -4.32 19.94
CA GLY A 64 -24.13 -3.13 20.79
C GLY A 64 -23.28 -2.01 20.19
N ALA A 65 -22.06 -2.33 19.74
CA ALA A 65 -21.18 -1.36 19.09
C ALA A 65 -21.79 -0.75 17.82
N LEU A 66 -22.42 -1.57 16.97
CA LEU A 66 -23.11 -1.11 15.76
C LEU A 66 -24.35 -0.25 16.08
N ALA A 67 -25.07 -0.56 17.16
CA ALA A 67 -26.20 0.24 17.61
C ALA A 67 -25.75 1.63 18.08
N SER A 68 -24.68 1.69 18.89
CA SER A 68 -24.08 2.95 19.34
C SER A 68 -23.56 3.79 18.17
N LEU A 69 -22.92 3.16 17.17
CA LEU A 69 -22.49 3.84 15.95
C LEU A 69 -23.67 4.39 15.13
N ARG A 70 -24.81 3.70 15.07
CA ARG A 70 -26.00 4.23 14.38
C ARG A 70 -26.60 5.43 15.12
N GLU A 71 -26.65 5.35 16.44
CA GLU A 71 -27.15 6.44 17.29
C GLU A 71 -26.29 7.70 17.15
N MET A 72 -24.96 7.56 17.25
CA MET A 72 -24.03 8.67 17.09
C MET A 72 -24.03 9.26 15.65
N GLN A 73 -24.31 8.45 14.61
CA GLN A 73 -24.46 8.92 13.22
C GLN A 73 -25.70 9.81 13.05
N SER A 74 -26.77 9.48 13.77
CA SER A 74 -28.04 10.18 13.71
C SER A 74 -28.10 11.45 14.56
N ASN A 75 -27.10 11.68 15.43
CA ASN A 75 -27.03 12.83 16.32
C ASN A 75 -25.91 13.82 15.89
N PRO A 76 -26.26 15.04 15.41
CA PRO A 76 -25.29 16.03 14.94
C PRO A 76 -24.31 16.52 16.02
N LYS A 77 -24.67 16.43 17.31
CA LYS A 77 -23.82 16.89 18.42
C LYS A 77 -22.66 15.94 18.72
N THR A 78 -22.77 14.67 18.33
CA THR A 78 -21.75 13.64 18.54
C THR A 78 -20.91 13.38 17.28
N TRP A 79 -21.07 14.20 16.23
CA TRP A 79 -20.28 14.08 15.01
C TRP A 79 -18.77 14.26 15.25
N SER A 80 -18.38 15.11 16.20
CA SER A 80 -16.97 15.22 16.66
C SER A 80 -16.49 13.92 17.29
N ASP A 81 -17.33 13.28 18.10
CA ASP A 81 -17.00 12.03 18.77
C ASP A 81 -16.95 10.86 17.76
N PHE A 82 -17.73 10.94 16.68
CA PHE A 82 -17.66 10.03 15.53
C PHE A 82 -16.33 10.13 14.78
N GLN A 83 -15.74 11.32 14.69
CA GLN A 83 -14.41 11.49 14.09
C GLN A 83 -13.34 10.83 14.95
N CYS A 84 -13.49 10.84 16.27
CA CYS A 84 -12.58 10.15 17.21
C CYS A 84 -12.75 8.61 17.18
N LEU A 85 -13.96 8.11 16.92
CA LEU A 85 -14.28 6.69 16.76
C LEU A 85 -14.00 6.12 15.37
N ARG A 86 -13.40 6.92 14.47
CA ARG A 86 -12.87 6.39 13.24
C ARG A 86 -11.69 5.49 13.61
N ALA A 87 -12.00 4.23 13.90
CA ALA A 87 -11.07 3.13 13.81
C ALA A 87 -10.69 3.07 12.33
N GLU A 88 -9.77 3.94 11.94
CA GLU A 88 -9.00 3.69 10.74
C GLU A 88 -8.43 2.29 10.95
N PRO A 89 -8.49 1.40 9.93
CA PRO A 89 -7.70 0.18 10.02
C PRO A 89 -6.30 0.60 10.46
N GLU A 90 -5.65 -0.18 11.29
CA GLU A 90 -4.22 -0.01 11.57
C GLU A 90 -3.49 -0.21 10.24
N VAL A 91 -3.54 0.80 9.36
CA VAL A 91 -2.65 0.98 8.27
C VAL A 91 -1.37 1.26 9.01
N LYS A 92 -0.50 0.26 9.09
CA LYS A 92 0.90 0.50 9.43
C LYS A 92 1.41 1.46 8.36
N VAL A 93 1.25 2.76 8.63
CA VAL A 93 1.74 3.82 7.77
C VAL A 93 3.24 3.60 7.73
N ASP A 94 3.80 3.47 6.53
CA ASP A 94 5.25 3.37 6.37
C ASP A 94 5.88 4.56 7.12
N PRO A 95 6.69 4.31 8.18
CA PRO A 95 7.21 5.35 9.06
C PRO A 95 8.05 6.38 8.30
N PHE A 96 8.51 6.04 7.10
CA PHE A 96 9.37 6.89 6.28
C PHE A 96 8.61 7.76 5.28
N THR A 97 7.31 7.56 5.04
CA THR A 97 6.56 8.29 4.00
C THR A 97 6.72 9.81 4.13
N ASN A 98 6.49 10.35 5.33
CA ASN A 98 6.61 11.79 5.58
C ASN A 98 8.07 12.26 5.57
N ILE A 99 8.98 11.43 6.10
CA ILE A 99 10.41 11.73 6.18
C ILE A 99 11.01 11.84 4.78
N ARG A 100 10.66 10.95 3.85
CA ARG A 100 11.14 10.98 2.46
C ARG A 100 10.72 12.25 1.73
N ALA A 101 9.47 12.69 1.91
CA ALA A 101 8.98 13.93 1.31
C ALA A 101 9.72 15.17 1.85
N GLN A 102 9.89 15.27 3.17
CA GLN A 102 10.64 16.37 3.81
C GLN A 102 12.11 16.37 3.39
N HIS A 103 12.72 15.19 3.32
CA HIS A 103 14.10 15.04 2.86
C HIS A 103 14.26 15.49 1.40
N ALA A 104 13.35 15.09 0.51
CA ALA A 104 13.37 15.51 -0.90
C ALA A 104 13.26 17.04 -1.03
N GLU A 105 12.32 17.67 -0.32
CA GLU A 105 12.15 19.14 -0.31
C GLU A 105 13.41 19.85 0.20
N TRP A 106 13.98 19.37 1.31
CA TRP A 106 15.21 19.92 1.87
C TRP A 106 16.39 19.75 0.90
N SER A 107 16.57 18.57 0.32
CA SER A 107 17.65 18.25 -0.62
C SER A 107 17.56 19.09 -1.90
N ASP A 108 16.35 19.32 -2.43
CA ASP A 108 16.14 20.21 -3.57
C ASP A 108 16.47 21.66 -3.23
N ARG A 109 16.13 22.11 -2.00
CA ARG A 109 16.48 23.46 -1.54
C ARG A 109 17.99 23.64 -1.36
N GLN A 110 18.70 22.64 -0.85
CA GLN A 110 20.13 22.76 -0.57
C GLN A 110 21.00 22.58 -1.81
N PHE A 111 20.70 21.55 -2.62
CA PHE A 111 21.57 21.12 -3.71
C PHE A 111 21.04 21.47 -5.10
N GLY A 112 19.77 21.87 -5.20
CA GLY A 112 19.12 22.19 -6.47
C GLY A 112 18.98 20.98 -7.39
N ASN A 113 18.97 21.26 -8.69
CA ASN A 113 18.76 20.26 -9.73
C ASN A 113 20.07 19.53 -10.09
N VAL A 114 20.50 18.60 -9.22
CA VAL A 114 21.63 17.70 -9.46
C VAL A 114 21.17 16.26 -9.74
N GLY A 115 21.98 15.52 -10.48
CA GLY A 115 21.73 14.12 -10.82
C GLY A 115 22.15 13.13 -9.72
N PRO A 116 21.90 11.82 -9.92
CA PRO A 116 22.05 10.79 -8.89
C PRO A 116 23.51 10.43 -8.56
N VAL A 117 24.47 10.83 -9.39
CA VAL A 117 25.89 10.42 -9.25
C VAL A 117 26.54 11.00 -7.99
N GLY A 118 26.16 12.21 -7.58
CA GLY A 118 26.69 12.84 -6.35
C GLY A 118 26.34 12.02 -5.11
N PRO A 119 25.04 11.79 -4.82
CA PRO A 119 24.61 10.96 -3.70
C PRO A 119 25.20 9.55 -3.72
N LEU A 120 25.35 8.92 -4.89
CA LEU A 120 25.97 7.58 -4.98
C LEU A 120 27.46 7.58 -4.61
N LYS A 121 28.20 8.64 -4.96
CA LYS A 121 29.60 8.78 -4.52
C LYS A 121 29.70 9.04 -3.03
N HIS A 122 28.74 9.76 -2.46
CA HIS A 122 28.66 10.00 -1.02
C HIS A 122 28.31 8.70 -0.28
N LEU A 123 27.35 7.92 -0.79
CA LEU A 123 26.94 6.64 -0.23
C LEU A 123 28.11 5.66 -0.08
N ALA A 124 29.07 5.67 -1.02
CA ALA A 124 30.26 4.84 -0.92
C ALA A 124 31.17 5.21 0.27
N LYS A 125 31.15 6.47 0.73
CA LYS A 125 31.89 6.91 1.92
C LYS A 125 31.13 6.55 3.19
N GLU A 126 29.84 6.88 3.25
CA GLU A 126 28.98 6.55 4.40
C GLU A 126 28.92 5.03 4.66
N ALA A 127 29.00 4.21 3.62
CA ALA A 127 29.10 2.76 3.79
C ALA A 127 30.38 2.30 4.51
N ILE A 128 31.47 3.06 4.41
CA ILE A 128 32.72 2.81 5.14
C ILE A 128 32.58 3.32 6.57
N GLU A 129 32.05 4.52 6.76
CA GLU A 129 31.80 5.12 8.09
C GLU A 129 30.87 4.22 8.93
N ALA A 130 29.76 3.75 8.35
CA ALA A 130 28.86 2.76 8.96
C ALA A 130 29.54 1.41 9.28
N ALA A 131 30.55 1.01 8.50
CA ALA A 131 31.30 -0.22 8.76
C ALA A 131 32.32 -0.05 9.91
N GLU A 132 32.83 1.17 10.11
CA GLU A 132 33.73 1.53 11.21
C GLU A 132 32.97 1.73 12.54
N ALA A 133 31.70 2.15 12.48
CA ALA A 133 30.81 2.36 13.63
C ALA A 133 29.46 1.61 13.49
N PRO A 134 29.46 0.27 13.46
CA PRO A 134 28.25 -0.52 13.18
C PRO A 134 27.18 -0.46 14.29
N ASP A 135 27.52 0.07 15.46
CA ASP A 135 26.60 0.33 16.58
C ASP A 135 25.97 1.72 16.53
N ASP A 136 26.38 2.60 15.61
CA ASP A 136 25.77 3.90 15.40
C ASP A 136 24.63 3.83 14.37
N ILE A 137 23.40 4.03 14.82
CA ILE A 137 22.21 3.99 13.96
C ILE A 137 22.13 5.18 13.00
N SER A 138 22.79 6.32 13.28
CA SER A 138 22.72 7.47 12.38
C SER A 138 23.39 7.20 11.04
N GLU A 139 24.48 6.41 11.03
CA GLU A 139 25.20 6.02 9.82
C GLU A 139 24.30 5.25 8.83
N PHE A 140 23.42 4.39 9.35
CA PHE A 140 22.41 3.71 8.53
C PHE A 140 21.32 4.68 8.04
N GLY A 141 21.04 5.73 8.81
CA GLY A 141 20.17 6.83 8.41
C GLY A 141 20.73 7.57 7.19
N ASP A 142 22.01 7.90 7.19
CA ASP A 142 22.70 8.58 6.08
C ASP A 142 22.68 7.71 4.81
N ILE A 143 22.94 6.41 4.95
CA ILE A 143 22.80 5.44 3.85
C ILE A 143 21.38 5.49 3.24
N LEU A 144 20.32 5.45 4.06
CA LEU A 144 18.94 5.48 3.57
C LEU A 144 18.61 6.79 2.86
N MET A 145 19.01 7.93 3.42
CA MET A 145 18.78 9.25 2.81
C MET A 145 19.46 9.36 1.45
N LEU A 146 20.70 8.88 1.32
CA LEU A 146 21.45 8.91 0.07
C LEU A 146 20.88 7.97 -0.99
N VAL A 147 20.38 6.80 -0.60
CA VAL A 147 19.65 5.90 -1.51
C VAL A 147 18.39 6.60 -2.04
N TRP A 148 17.57 7.20 -1.17
CA TRP A 148 16.38 7.93 -1.59
C TRP A 148 16.70 9.12 -2.50
N ASP A 149 17.75 9.87 -2.19
CA ASP A 149 18.17 11.00 -3.02
C ASP A 149 18.65 10.55 -4.40
N ALA A 150 19.43 9.47 -4.45
CA ALA A 150 19.90 8.90 -5.71
C ALA A 150 18.74 8.37 -6.56
N THR A 151 17.80 7.62 -5.98
CA THR A 151 16.70 7.01 -6.74
C THR A 151 15.72 8.06 -7.25
N ARG A 152 15.33 9.03 -6.43
CA ARG A 152 14.42 10.11 -6.87
C ARG A 152 15.06 10.96 -7.97
N ARG A 153 16.36 11.27 -7.88
CA ARG A 153 17.10 12.06 -8.88
C ARG A 153 17.32 11.28 -10.17
N ALA A 154 17.31 9.95 -10.11
CA ALA A 154 17.30 9.08 -11.29
C ALA A 154 15.89 8.93 -11.91
N GLY A 155 14.85 9.49 -11.29
CA GLY A 155 13.47 9.46 -11.79
C GLY A 155 12.70 8.19 -11.40
N PHE A 156 13.20 7.41 -10.42
CA PHE A 156 12.49 6.22 -9.93
C PHE A 156 11.55 6.59 -8.77
N SER A 157 10.33 6.03 -8.80
CA SER A 157 9.39 6.15 -7.69
C SER A 157 9.69 5.16 -6.56
N ASP A 158 9.12 5.41 -5.38
CA ASP A 158 9.23 4.50 -4.23
C ASP A 158 8.67 3.11 -4.57
N GLU A 159 7.60 3.03 -5.36
CA GLU A 159 7.00 1.77 -5.80
C GLU A 159 7.95 0.99 -6.72
N GLN A 160 8.59 1.67 -7.66
CA GLN A 160 9.58 1.04 -8.56
C GLN A 160 10.80 0.53 -7.78
N LEU A 161 11.24 1.29 -6.77
CA LEU A 161 12.32 0.86 -5.88
C LEU A 161 11.91 -0.37 -5.07
N ALA A 162 10.70 -0.36 -4.48
CA ALA A 162 10.18 -1.47 -3.69
C ALA A 162 10.05 -2.76 -4.53
N GLU A 163 9.53 -2.66 -5.76
CA GLU A 163 9.45 -3.77 -6.71
C GLU A 163 10.85 -4.31 -7.04
N ALA A 164 11.80 -3.44 -7.40
CA ALA A 164 13.16 -3.84 -7.72
C ALA A 164 13.87 -4.54 -6.55
N VAL A 165 13.65 -4.07 -5.31
CA VAL A 165 14.16 -4.71 -4.09
C VAL A 165 13.53 -6.08 -3.87
N ALA A 166 12.21 -6.21 -4.04
CA ALA A 166 11.50 -7.48 -3.90
C ALA A 166 11.98 -8.52 -4.93
N GLU A 167 12.08 -8.13 -6.20
CA GLU A 167 12.61 -9.00 -7.25
C GLU A 167 14.08 -9.39 -7.00
N LYS A 168 14.89 -8.45 -6.51
CA LYS A 168 16.29 -8.71 -6.16
C LYS A 168 16.40 -9.72 -5.02
N LEU A 169 15.55 -9.61 -4.00
CA LEU A 169 15.48 -10.55 -2.89
C LEU A 169 15.13 -11.97 -3.37
N GLU A 170 14.11 -12.10 -4.22
CA GLU A 170 13.72 -13.41 -4.78
C GLU A 170 14.83 -14.04 -5.63
N ARG A 171 15.56 -13.24 -6.42
CA ARG A 171 16.76 -13.73 -7.12
C ARG A 171 17.86 -14.16 -6.16
N ASN A 172 18.11 -13.41 -5.09
CA ASN A 172 19.13 -13.72 -4.10
C ASN A 172 18.83 -15.02 -3.33
N LYS A 173 17.55 -15.28 -3.00
CA LYS A 173 17.11 -16.55 -2.37
C LYS A 173 17.39 -17.79 -3.22
N ARG A 174 17.44 -17.64 -4.55
CA ARG A 174 17.65 -18.75 -5.51
C ARG A 174 19.13 -18.99 -5.84
N ARG A 175 20.06 -18.22 -5.27
CA ARG A 175 21.50 -18.35 -5.56
C ARG A 175 22.17 -19.36 -4.62
N ALA A 176 23.21 -20.00 -5.14
CA ALA A 176 24.20 -20.64 -4.29
C ALA A 176 25.17 -19.58 -3.78
N TRP A 177 25.39 -19.55 -2.47
CA TRP A 177 26.30 -18.63 -1.80
C TRP A 177 27.60 -19.35 -1.45
N GLY A 178 28.71 -18.61 -1.48
CA GLY A 178 30.01 -19.11 -1.03
C GLY A 178 30.07 -19.28 0.49
N GLU A 179 31.28 -19.51 0.99
CA GLU A 179 31.53 -19.54 2.43
C GLU A 179 31.24 -18.16 3.05
N VAL A 180 30.51 -18.14 4.16
CA VAL A 180 30.20 -16.92 4.92
C VAL A 180 31.29 -16.70 5.95
N LYS A 181 31.91 -15.52 5.92
CA LYS A 181 32.90 -15.08 6.90
C LYS A 181 32.42 -13.79 7.53
N ASP A 182 32.55 -13.70 8.85
CA ASP A 182 32.17 -12.50 9.57
C ASP A 182 33.06 -11.33 9.17
N GLY A 183 32.47 -10.14 9.04
CA GLY A 183 33.16 -8.93 8.56
C GLY A 183 33.52 -8.87 7.08
N GLU A 184 33.25 -9.91 6.28
CA GLU A 184 33.65 -9.98 4.87
C GLU A 184 32.45 -10.09 3.92
N PRO A 185 32.50 -9.47 2.72
CA PRO A 185 31.46 -9.62 1.72
C PRO A 185 31.31 -11.09 1.26
N CYS A 186 30.11 -11.66 1.43
CA CYS A 186 29.79 -12.97 0.88
C CYS A 186 29.36 -12.85 -0.59
N HIS A 187 30.04 -13.57 -1.48
CA HIS A 187 29.72 -13.59 -2.91
C HIS A 187 28.93 -14.84 -3.28
N HIS A 188 28.05 -14.70 -4.25
CA HIS A 188 27.35 -15.84 -4.87
C HIS A 188 28.30 -16.58 -5.81
N VAL A 189 28.15 -17.89 -5.90
CA VAL A 189 28.88 -18.70 -6.87
C VAL A 189 28.37 -18.33 -8.26
N LYS A 190 29.29 -17.95 -9.15
CA LYS A 190 28.96 -17.76 -10.56
C LYS A 190 28.82 -19.15 -11.19
N ASN A 191 27.64 -19.44 -11.71
CA ASN A 191 27.44 -20.56 -12.63
C ASN A 191 28.11 -20.26 -13.97
#